data_AF-G8LZU8-F1
#
_entry.id   AF-G8LZU8-F1
#
_cell.length_a   1.000
_cell.length_b   1.000
_cell.length_c   1.000
_cell.angle_alpha   90.00
_cell.angle_beta   90.00
_cell.angle_gamma   90.00
#
_symmetry.space_group_name_H-M   'P 1'
#
loop_
_entity.id
_entity.type
_entity.pdbx_description
1 polymer ?
#
loop_
_entity_poly.entity_id
_entity_poly.type
_entity_poly.pdbx_seq_one_letter_code
_entity_poly.pdbx_strand_id
1 'polypeptide(L)' 'MKITDVIGLTLKDAKGLFDDNGIGDYSVRVTSSPRQKNDDYDDDYRVVGIREFDGKKFEMIVCKPL' A
#
# COMPACT_ATOMS: atom_id res chain seq x y z
N MET A 1 -7.78 -14.38 5.80
CA MET A 1 -7.82 -12.99 5.31
C MET A 1 -7.17 -12.97 3.93
N LYS A 2 -7.75 -12.29 2.94
CA LYS A 2 -7.06 -12.10 1.66
C LYS A 2 -6.25 -10.82 1.76
N ILE A 3 -5.04 -10.82 1.22
CA ILE A 3 -4.19 -9.61 1.19
C ILE A 3 -4.88 -8.44 0.44
N THR A 4 -5.85 -8.73 -0.43
CA THR A 4 -6.69 -7.72 -1.08
C THR A 4 -7.65 -6.99 -0.14
N ASP A 5 -7.86 -7.49 1.07
CA ASP A 5 -8.77 -6.87 2.06
C ASP A 5 -8.23 -5.53 2.58
N VAL A 6 -6.94 -5.22 2.34
CA VAL A 6 -6.35 -3.92 2.66
C VAL A 6 -6.68 -2.82 1.64
N ILE A 7 -7.26 -3.18 0.49
CA ILE A 7 -7.66 -2.20 -0.54
C ILE A 7 -8.81 -1.35 0.02
N GLY A 8 -8.66 -0.03 -0.05
CA GLY A 8 -9.60 0.96 0.49
C GLY A 8 -9.28 1.41 1.92
N LEU A 9 -8.39 0.72 2.62
CA LEU A 9 -7.89 1.14 3.93
C LEU A 9 -6.89 2.30 3.79
N THR A 10 -6.66 2.98 4.91
CA THR A 10 -5.53 3.90 5.03
C THR A 10 -4.22 3.12 5.04
N LEU A 11 -3.14 3.78 4.65
CA LEU A 11 -1.81 3.19 4.66
C LEU A 11 -1.43 2.75 6.08
N LYS A 12 -1.81 3.51 7.10
CA LYS A 12 -1.62 3.16 8.50
C LYS A 12 -2.31 1.86 8.89
N ASP A 13 -3.59 1.73 8.56
CA ASP A 13 -4.36 0.54 8.90
C ASP A 13 -3.82 -0.68 8.13
N ALA A 14 -3.46 -0.50 6.85
CA ALA A 14 -2.89 -1.54 6.03
C ALA A 14 -1.53 -2.04 6.58
N LYS A 15 -0.65 -1.13 7.04
CA LYS A 15 0.60 -1.50 7.72
C LYS A 15 0.34 -2.32 8.98
N GLY A 16 -0.59 -1.89 9.83
CA GLY A 16 -0.94 -2.63 11.05
C GLY A 16 -1.46 -4.04 10.73
N LEU A 17 -2.28 -4.16 9.69
CA LEU A 17 -2.82 -5.44 9.23
C LEU A 17 -1.71 -6.36 8.68
N PHE A 18 -0.69 -5.78 8.02
CA PHE A 18 0.48 -6.52 7.54
C PHE A 18 1.35 -7.01 8.70
N ASP A 19 1.61 -6.16 9.68
CA ASP A 19 2.36 -6.51 10.89
C ASP A 19 1.64 -7.60 11.70
N ASP A 20 0.32 -7.50 11.87
CA ASP A 20 -0.51 -8.51 12.55
C ASP A 20 -0.48 -9.88 11.85
N ASN A 21 -0.28 -9.89 10.52
CA ASN A 21 -0.17 -11.11 9.73
C ASN A 21 1.29 -11.58 9.54
N GLY A 22 2.27 -10.90 10.13
CA GLY A 22 3.69 -11.23 10.01
C GLY A 22 4.28 -10.97 8.62
N ILE A 23 3.66 -10.09 7.83
CA ILE A 23 4.10 -9.73 6.48
C ILE A 23 4.98 -8.48 6.57
N GLY A 24 6.28 -8.68 6.80
CA GLY A 24 7.26 -7.59 6.82
C GLY A 24 7.85 -7.22 5.45
N ASP A 25 7.73 -8.11 4.47
CA ASP A 25 8.30 -7.94 3.13
C ASP A 25 7.30 -7.25 2.20
N TYR A 26 7.20 -5.93 2.28
CA TYR A 26 6.39 -5.13 1.35
C TYR A 26 7.09 -3.84 0.90
N SER A 27 6.73 -3.37 -0.29
CA SER A 27 7.11 -2.08 -0.84
C SER A 27 5.88 -1.20 -1.03
N VAL A 28 5.98 0.08 -0.69
CA VAL A 28 4.91 1.06 -0.91
C VAL A 28 5.23 1.85 -2.17
N ARG A 29 4.30 1.87 -3.11
CA ARG A 29 4.40 2.62 -4.35
C ARG A 29 3.28 3.63 -4.45
N VAL A 30 3.66 4.89 -4.53
CA VAL A 30 2.73 5.98 -4.76
C VAL A 30 2.34 6.02 -6.23
N THR A 31 1.04 5.93 -6.50
CA THR A 31 0.50 6.27 -7.81
C THR A 31 -0.14 7.64 -7.75
N SER A 32 0.49 8.59 -8.43
CA SER A 32 0.02 9.96 -8.63
C SER A 32 -0.10 10.24 -10.13
N SER A 33 -0.80 11.33 -10.48
CA SER A 33 -0.89 11.79 -11.87
C SER A 33 0.53 11.97 -12.45
N PRO A 34 0.79 11.61 -13.73
CA PRO A 34 2.13 11.53 -14.33
C PRO A 34 3.01 12.80 -14.24
N ARG A 35 2.45 13.93 -13.80
CA ARG A 35 3.14 15.22 -13.62
C ARG A 35 3.61 15.49 -12.18
N GLN A 36 3.28 14.64 -11.22
CA GLN A 36 3.75 14.73 -9.83
C GLN A 36 4.50 13.45 -9.48
N LYS A 37 5.83 13.51 -9.44
CA LYS A 37 6.63 12.54 -8.69
C LYS A 37 6.53 12.93 -7.22
N ASN A 38 5.49 12.45 -6.55
CA ASN A 38 5.46 12.49 -5.09
C ASN A 38 6.15 11.20 -4.62
N ASP A 39 7.42 11.32 -4.23
CA ASP A 39 8.12 10.28 -3.49
C ASP A 39 7.65 10.25 -2.01
N ASP A 40 7.01 11.32 -1.55
CA ASP A 40 6.42 11.43 -0.23
C ASP A 40 4.97 10.89 -0.20
N TYR A 41 4.78 9.87 0.63
CA TYR A 41 3.48 9.37 1.06
C TYR A 41 3.31 9.61 2.56
N ASP A 42 2.07 9.79 2.96
CA ASP A 42 1.69 9.94 4.37
C ASP A 42 0.72 8.83 4.77
N ASP A 43 0.49 8.67 6.06
CA ASP A 43 -0.36 7.61 6.62
C ASP A 43 -1.85 7.75 6.20
N ASP A 44 -2.26 8.94 5.77
CA ASP A 44 -3.61 9.24 5.24
C ASP A 44 -3.85 8.75 3.80
N TYR A 45 -2.81 8.28 3.11
CA TYR A 45 -2.97 7.74 1.76
C TYR A 45 -3.83 6.48 1.81
N ARG A 46 -4.63 6.26 0.77
CA ARG A 46 -5.44 5.05 0.66
C ARG A 46 -4.77 4.03 -0.23
N VAL A 47 -4.83 2.77 0.20
CA VAL A 47 -4.41 1.65 -0.64
C VAL A 47 -5.43 1.47 -1.75
N VAL A 48 -4.99 1.61 -2.99
CA VAL A 48 -5.84 1.45 -4.18
C VAL A 48 -5.60 0.10 -4.86
N GLY A 49 -4.53 -0.58 -4.51
CA GLY A 49 -4.24 -1.90 -5.02
C GLY A 49 -3.08 -2.55 -4.30
N ILE A 50 -2.98 -3.85 -4.46
CA ILE A 50 -1.83 -4.62 -4.00
C ILE A 50 -1.46 -5.64 -5.07
N ARG A 51 -0.16 -5.85 -5.25
CA ARG A 51 0.38 -6.83 -6.18
C ARG A 51 1.42 -7.66 -5.48
N GLU A 52 1.45 -8.95 -5.81
CA GLU A 52 2.50 -9.82 -5.36
C GLU A 52 3.71 -9.64 -6.29
N PHE A 53 4.85 -9.32 -5.70
CA PHE A 53 6.12 -9.17 -6.39
C PHE A 53 7.03 -10.28 -5.87
N ASP A 54 7.42 -11.20 -6.76
CA ASP A 54 8.43 -12.23 -6.44
C ASP A 54 8.04 -13.20 -5.28
N GLY A 55 6.79 -13.69 -5.30
CA GLY A 55 6.30 -14.84 -4.51
C GLY A 55 6.24 -14.72 -2.99
N LYS A 56 6.86 -13.68 -2.40
CA LYS A 56 6.78 -13.33 -0.98
C LYS A 56 6.79 -11.83 -0.69
N LYS A 57 7.12 -10.98 -1.67
CA LYS A 57 7.07 -9.53 -1.47
C LYS A 57 5.76 -8.99 -1.98
N PHE A 58 5.20 -8.00 -1.29
CA PHE A 58 3.98 -7.35 -1.71
C PHE A 58 4.26 -5.89 -2.09
N GLU A 59 3.81 -5.47 -3.26
CA GLU A 59 3.82 -4.07 -3.68
C GLU A 59 2.45 -3.48 -3.38
N MET A 60 2.38 -2.64 -2.34
CA MET A 60 1.21 -1.83 -2.00
C MET A 60 1.18 -0.58 -2.85
N ILE A 61 0.07 -0.40 -3.58
CA ILE A 61 -0.16 0.77 -4.41
C ILE A 61 -1.06 1.73 -3.64
N VAL A 62 -0.55 2.93 -3.39
CA VAL A 62 -1.24 3.95 -2.60
C VAL A 62 -1.50 5.22 -3.41
N CYS A 63 -2.62 5.87 -3.13
CA CYS A 63 -3.00 7.14 -3.75
C CYS A 63 -3.51 8.10 -2.68
N LYS A 64 -3.22 9.39 -2.84
CA LYS A 64 -3.78 10.43 -1.98
C LYS A 64 -5.23 10.68 -2.42
N PRO A 65 -6.24 10.47 -1.55
CA PRO A 65 -7.60 10.90 -1.84
C PRO A 65 -7.60 12.44 -1.97
N LEU A 66 -8.06 12.94 -3.13
CA LEU A 66 -8.23 14.38 -3.42
C LEU A 66 -9.47 14.94 -2.71
#